data_AF-A0A7X0LFT5-F1
#
_entry.id   AF-A0A7X0LFT5-F1
#
_cell.length_a   1.000
_cell.length_b   1.000
_cell.length_c   1.000
_cell.angle_alpha   90.00
_cell.angle_beta   90.00
_cell.angle_gamma   90.00
#
_symmetry.space_group_name_H-M   'P 1'
#
loop_
_entity.id
_entity.type
_entity.pdbx_description
1 polymer ?
#
loop_
_entity_poly.entity_id
_entity_poly.type
_entity_poly.pdbx_seq_one_letter_code
_entity_poly.pdbx_strand_id
1 'polypeptide(L)'
;MNAITLNIDVGELASALADHLVQRGLVVPQQAEPEAPDELWSAAQVREHLGISQTTFYQRRATPGFPSVVDRPGQPRWRASEIRAWAIGK
;
A
#
# COMPACT_ATOMS: atom_id res chain seq x y z
N MET A 1 -7.30 -58.46 -1.16
CA MET A 1 -7.72 -57.04 -1.09
C MET A 1 -6.52 -56.22 -1.55
N ASN A 2 -6.47 -55.84 -2.84
CA ASN A 2 -5.36 -55.05 -3.37
C ASN A 2 -5.62 -53.57 -3.13
N ALA A 3 -4.82 -52.95 -2.26
CA ALA A 3 -4.81 -51.50 -2.11
C ALA A 3 -4.15 -50.89 -3.36
N ILE A 4 -4.94 -50.23 -4.19
CA ILE A 4 -4.45 -49.42 -5.31
C ILE A 4 -4.04 -48.09 -4.70
N THR A 5 -2.75 -47.93 -4.40
CA THR A 5 -2.20 -46.63 -3.98
C THR A 5 -2.18 -45.71 -5.19
N LEU A 6 -3.19 -44.86 -5.29
CA LEU A 6 -3.27 -43.80 -6.29
C LEU A 6 -2.27 -42.70 -5.91
N ASN A 7 -1.10 -42.69 -6.56
CA ASN A 7 -0.10 -41.62 -6.44
C ASN A 7 -0.61 -40.38 -7.17
N ILE A 8 -1.54 -39.67 -6.54
CA ILE A 8 -2.16 -38.47 -7.08
C ILE A 8 -1.17 -37.32 -6.86
N ASP A 9 -0.60 -36.82 -7.96
CA ASP A 9 0.26 -35.63 -7.92
C ASP A 9 -0.62 -34.40 -7.65
N VAL A 10 -0.43 -33.77 -6.49
CA VAL A 10 -1.25 -32.64 -6.04
C VAL A 10 -1.05 -31.40 -6.93
N GLY A 11 0.06 -31.32 -7.65
CA GLY A 11 0.37 -30.23 -8.57
C GLY A 11 -0.52 -30.26 -9.82
N GLU A 12 -0.73 -31.46 -10.38
CA GLU A 12 -1.55 -31.63 -11.58
C GLU A 12 -3.05 -31.34 -11.29
N LEU A 13 -3.54 -31.73 -10.11
CA LEU A 13 -4.89 -31.41 -9.65
C LEU A 13 -5.11 -29.90 -9.45
N ALA A 14 -4.11 -29.18 -8.93
CA ALA A 14 -4.20 -27.74 -8.73
C ALA A 14 -4.29 -26.99 -10.07
N SER A 15 -3.50 -27.40 -11.07
CA SER A 15 -3.55 -26.82 -12.42
C SER A 15 -4.87 -27.11 -13.12
N ALA A 16 -5.39 -28.33 -13.03
CA ALA A 16 -6.67 -28.70 -13.62
C ALA A 16 -7.85 -27.95 -12.98
N LEU A 17 -7.80 -27.69 -11.67
CA LEU A 17 -8.82 -26.90 -10.98
C LEU A 17 -8.75 -25.42 -11.37
N ALA A 18 -7.55 -24.86 -11.52
CA ALA A 18 -7.35 -23.48 -11.94
C ALA A 18 -7.90 -23.24 -13.36
N ASP A 19 -7.62 -24.15 -14.29
CA ASP A 19 -8.12 -24.05 -15.67
C ASP A 19 -9.65 -24.15 -15.74
N HIS A 20 -10.24 -25.04 -14.92
CA HIS A 20 -11.69 -25.20 -14.84
C HIS A 20 -12.41 -23.96 -14.26
N LEU A 21 -11.77 -23.22 -13.35
CA LEU A 21 -12.31 -21.97 -12.79
C LEU A 21 -12.31 -20.83 -13.82
N VAL A 22 -11.27 -20.75 -14.67
CA VAL A 22 -11.18 -19.78 -15.76
C VAL A 22 -12.25 -20.05 -16.83
N GLN A 23 -12.47 -21.32 -17.20
CA GLN A 23 -13.51 -21.70 -18.17
C GLN A 23 -14.94 -21.37 -17.71
N ARG A 24 -15.19 -21.32 -16.38
CA ARG A 24 -16.49 -20.91 -15.82
C ARG A 24 -16.73 -19.40 -15.79
N GLY A 25 -15.79 -18.59 -16.30
CA GLY A 25 -15.92 -17.13 -16.32
C GLY A 25 -15.88 -16.49 -14.93
N LEU A 26 -15.45 -17.24 -13.90
CA LEU A 26 -15.11 -16.67 -12.59
C LEU A 26 -13.75 -15.98 -12.74
N VAL A 27 -13.75 -14.81 -13.37
CA VAL A 27 -12.67 -13.85 -13.17
C VAL A 27 -12.65 -13.57 -11.68
N VAL A 28 -11.55 -13.92 -11.00
CA VAL A 28 -11.30 -13.44 -9.64
C VAL A 28 -11.44 -11.93 -9.75
N PRO A 29 -12.46 -11.28 -9.13
CA PRO A 29 -12.50 -9.84 -9.13
C PRO A 29 -11.19 -9.44 -8.48
N GLN A 30 -10.33 -8.81 -9.26
CA GLN A 30 -9.11 -8.22 -8.76
C GLN A 30 -9.59 -7.24 -7.70
N GLN A 31 -9.53 -7.70 -6.45
CA GLN A 31 -9.93 -6.94 -5.29
C GLN A 31 -9.21 -5.62 -5.47
N ALA A 32 -9.96 -4.52 -5.67
CA ALA A 32 -9.40 -3.19 -5.69
C ALA A 32 -8.40 -3.16 -4.55
N GLU A 33 -7.12 -3.04 -4.89
CA GLU A 33 -6.03 -3.08 -3.94
C GLU A 33 -6.47 -2.19 -2.80
N PRO A 34 -6.56 -2.70 -1.55
CA PRO A 34 -7.11 -1.92 -0.45
C PRO A 34 -6.35 -0.62 -0.45
N GLU A 35 -7.05 0.46 -0.77
CA GLU A 35 -6.60 1.84 -0.70
C GLU A 35 -5.68 1.93 0.51
N ALA A 36 -4.37 1.95 0.24
CA ALA A 36 -3.38 1.68 1.27
C ALA A 36 -3.69 2.63 2.43
N PRO A 37 -3.83 2.11 3.67
CA PRO A 37 -4.31 2.91 4.79
C PRO A 37 -3.45 4.17 4.84
N ASP A 38 -4.10 5.34 4.69
CA ASP A 38 -3.42 6.59 4.42
C ASP A 38 -2.29 6.78 5.44
N GLU A 39 -1.06 6.57 4.95
CA GLU A 39 0.08 6.29 5.82
C GLU A 39 0.44 7.59 6.54
N LEU A 40 0.33 7.58 7.86
CA LEU A 40 0.60 8.77 8.66
C LEU A 40 2.10 8.87 8.97
N TRP A 41 2.77 9.76 8.26
CA TRP A 41 4.18 10.08 8.44
C TRP A 41 4.41 11.03 9.61
N SER A 42 5.43 10.72 10.40
CA SER A 42 5.98 11.66 11.38
C SER A 42 6.81 12.75 10.69
N ALA A 43 7.09 13.85 11.37
CA ALA A 43 7.97 14.92 10.86
C ALA A 43 9.33 14.37 10.38
N ALA A 44 9.86 13.33 11.03
CA ALA A 44 11.09 12.65 10.60
C ALA A 44 10.96 12.06 9.20
N GLN A 45 9.95 11.23 8.96
CA GLN A 45 9.72 10.58 7.67
C GLN A 45 9.45 11.59 6.56
N VAL A 46 8.69 12.65 6.85
CA VAL A 46 8.45 13.72 5.86
C VAL A 46 9.74 14.41 5.45
N ARG A 47 10.64 14.72 6.41
CA ARG A 47 11.94 15.33 6.14
C ARG A 47 12.85 14.42 5.32
N GLU A 48 12.89 13.14 5.67
CA GLU A 48 13.69 12.15 4.94
C GLU A 48 13.19 12.00 3.50
N HIS A 49 11.88 11.90 3.31
CA HIS A 49 11.28 11.81 1.98
C HIS A 49 11.57 13.05 1.11
N LEU A 50 11.48 14.24 1.70
CA LEU A 50 11.76 15.50 1.00
C LEU A 50 13.26 15.81 0.88
N GLY A 51 14.13 15.06 1.55
CA GLY A 51 15.57 15.30 1.60
C GLY A 51 15.97 16.66 2.21
N ILE A 52 15.19 17.17 3.17
CA ILE A 52 15.39 18.51 3.75
C ILE A 52 15.74 18.49 5.23
N SER A 53 16.54 19.48 5.65
CA SER A 53 16.87 19.73 7.06
C SER A 53 15.64 20.15 7.87
N GLN A 54 15.69 19.91 9.18
CA GLN A 54 14.60 20.27 10.10
C GLN A 54 14.22 21.76 10.04
N THR A 55 15.21 22.66 9.97
CA THR A 55 14.98 24.11 9.85
C THR A 55 14.21 24.45 8.57
N THR A 56 14.61 23.86 7.44
CA THR A 56 13.95 24.04 6.15
C THR A 56 12.53 23.48 6.14
N PHE A 57 12.30 22.36 6.84
CA PHE A 57 10.97 21.79 7.00
C PHE A 57 10.02 22.74 7.74
N TYR A 58 10.46 23.33 8.86
CA TYR A 58 9.62 24.30 9.59
C TYR A 58 9.36 25.57 8.79
N GLN A 59 10.34 26.04 7.98
CA GLN A 59 10.14 27.16 7.06
C GLN A 59 9.12 26.83 5.95
N ARG A 60 9.21 25.63 5.34
CA ARG A 60 8.26 25.18 4.31
C ARG A 60 6.87 24.92 4.86
N ARG A 61 6.74 24.48 6.12
CA ARG A 61 5.44 24.34 6.78
C ARG A 61 4.68 25.66 6.87
N ALA A 62 5.39 26.80 6.95
CA ALA A 62 4.79 28.13 6.92
C ALA A 62 4.40 28.59 5.51
N THR A 63 4.70 27.81 4.46
CA THR A 63 4.36 28.14 3.07
C THR A 63 2.90 27.76 2.79
N PRO A 64 2.11 28.64 2.16
CA PRO A 64 0.74 28.31 1.77
C PRO A 64 0.74 27.12 0.81
N GLY A 65 -0.15 26.15 1.07
CA GLY A 65 -0.26 24.91 0.30
C GLY A 65 0.51 23.72 0.87
N PHE A 66 1.24 23.88 1.98
CA PHE A 66 1.86 22.73 2.66
C PHE A 66 0.80 21.80 3.28
N PRO A 67 1.00 20.47 3.27
CA PRO A 67 0.02 19.51 3.78
C PRO A 67 -0.36 19.73 5.24
N SER A 68 -1.66 19.55 5.52
CA SER A 68 -2.21 19.75 6.85
C SER A 68 -1.70 18.71 7.83
N VAL A 69 -1.52 19.13 9.08
CA VAL A 69 -1.17 18.19 10.15
C VAL A 69 -2.44 17.45 10.57
N VAL A 70 -2.35 16.13 10.58
CA VAL A 70 -3.32 15.26 11.24
C VAL A 70 -3.01 15.34 12.73
N ASP A 71 -3.81 16.13 13.44
CA ASP A 71 -3.61 16.36 14.88
C ASP A 71 -3.94 15.08 15.65
N ARG A 72 -2.92 14.50 16.26
CA ARG A 72 -3.01 13.42 17.24
C ARG A 72 -2.45 13.98 18.54
N PRO A 73 -3.07 13.69 19.69
CA PRO A 73 -2.59 14.20 20.98
C PRO A 73 -1.11 13.78 21.18
N GLY A 74 -0.23 14.78 21.17
CA GLY A 74 1.20 14.63 21.47
C GLY A 74 2.14 14.41 20.28
N GLN A 75 1.66 14.09 19.07
CA GLN A 75 2.54 13.89 17.91
C GLN A 75 1.91 14.37 16.59
N PRO A 76 2.39 15.48 16.01
CA PRO A 76 1.94 15.92 14.70
C PRO A 76 2.30 14.87 13.63
N ARG A 77 1.31 14.42 12.86
CA ARG A 77 1.51 13.52 11.72
C ARG A 77 0.97 14.14 10.44
N TRP A 78 1.47 13.68 9.31
CA TRP A 78 1.05 14.10 7.98
C TRP A 78 0.63 12.91 7.15
N ARG A 79 -0.32 13.11 6.25
CA ARG A 79 -0.72 12.11 5.28
C ARG A 79 0.37 11.94 4.23
N ALA A 80 0.91 10.74 4.08
CA ALA A 80 1.94 10.46 3.08
C ALA A 80 1.47 10.83 1.66
N SER A 81 0.19 10.57 1.36
CA SER A 81 -0.45 10.90 0.09
C SER A 81 -0.39 12.40 -0.22
N GLU A 82 -0.71 13.25 0.76
CA GLU A 82 -0.67 14.71 0.60
C GLU A 82 0.77 15.22 0.47
N ILE A 83 1.72 14.67 1.24
CA ILE A 83 3.15 15.01 1.11
C ILE A 83 3.67 14.68 -0.27
N ARG A 84 3.35 13.49 -0.80
CA ARG A 84 3.77 13.05 -2.15
C ARG A 84 3.14 13.92 -3.23
N ALA A 85 1.83 14.18 -3.15
CA ALA A 85 1.13 15.06 -4.10
C ALA A 85 1.71 16.48 -4.10
N TRP A 86 2.02 17.01 -2.92
CA TRP A 86 2.67 18.31 -2.78
C TRP A 86 4.10 18.32 -3.36
N ALA A 87 4.87 17.25 -3.17
CA ALA A 87 6.21 17.13 -3.72
C ALA A 87 6.23 17.05 -5.26
N ILE A 88 5.21 16.43 -5.87
CA ILE A 88 5.05 16.32 -7.33
C ILE A 88 4.54 17.63 -7.94
N GLY A 89 3.68 18.37 -7.24
CA GLY A 89 3.09 19.63 -7.72
C GLY A 89 3.98 20.87 -7.60
N LYS A 90 5.29 20.69 -7.31
CA LYS A 90 6.29 21.75 -7.20
C LYS A 90 7.06 21.91 -8.50
#